data_AF-A0A0F9LXE5-F1
#
_entry.id   AF-A0A0F9LXE5-F1
#
_cell.length_a   1.000
_cell.length_b   1.000
_cell.length_c   1.000
_cell.angle_alpha   90.00
_cell.angle_beta   90.00
_cell.angle_gamma   90.00
#
_symmetry.space_group_name_H-M   'P 1'
#
loop_
_entity.id
_entity.type
_entity.pdbx_description
1 polymer ?
#
loop_
_entity_poly.entity_id
_entity_poly.type
_entity_poly.pdbx_seq_one_letter_code
_entity_poly.pdbx_strand_id
1 'polypeptide(L)'
;MSVLDEYKNDFLLLVEAGFIAINQTDEDSTMKLFKAAEMLDKTNPLTKIGFGYLALHKLELKKAITAFEEVLKKNPKNDMAKAFLGIAISMTPKNMVKGEKLLEETLKSDDKEVKKLAGIALDFVDKFIKKEPTPVEPKKKKGK
;
A
#
# COMPACT_ATOMS: atom_id res chain seq x y z
N MET A 1 -8.63 -12.16 -33.28
CA MET A 1 -8.33 -12.24 -31.84
C MET A 1 -6.88 -11.88 -31.67
N SER A 2 -6.57 -10.93 -30.79
CA SER A 2 -5.19 -10.65 -30.39
C SER A 2 -4.69 -11.82 -29.53
N VAL A 3 -3.40 -12.12 -29.56
CA VAL A 3 -2.79 -13.09 -28.62
C VAL A 3 -3.12 -12.72 -27.17
N LEU A 4 -3.26 -11.42 -26.86
CA LEU A 4 -3.65 -10.95 -25.53
C LEU A 4 -5.08 -11.32 -25.13
N ASP A 5 -5.98 -11.59 -26.09
CA ASP A 5 -7.36 -11.98 -25.79
C ASP A 5 -7.42 -13.38 -25.13
N GLU A 6 -6.45 -14.24 -25.41
CA GLU A 6 -6.34 -15.60 -24.85
C GLU A 6 -6.02 -15.58 -23.34
N TYR A 7 -5.29 -14.56 -22.88
CA TYR A 7 -4.80 -14.44 -21.51
C TYR A 7 -5.63 -13.49 -20.64
N LYS A 8 -6.78 -13.00 -21.12
CA LYS A 8 -7.59 -12.02 -20.36
C LYS A 8 -7.99 -12.51 -18.97
N ASN A 9 -8.22 -13.82 -18.83
CA ASN A 9 -8.58 -14.44 -17.56
C ASN A 9 -7.37 -14.59 -16.61
N ASP A 10 -6.14 -14.46 -17.11
CA ASP A 10 -4.91 -14.58 -16.32
C ASP A 10 -4.52 -13.29 -15.62
N PHE A 11 -5.24 -12.17 -15.86
CA PHE A 11 -4.96 -10.90 -15.21
C PHE A 11 -4.84 -11.03 -13.69
N LEU A 12 -5.84 -11.66 -13.05
CA LEU A 12 -5.84 -11.83 -11.60
C LEU A 12 -4.70 -12.76 -11.14
N LEU A 13 -4.45 -13.85 -11.88
CA LEU A 13 -3.36 -14.78 -11.59
C LEU A 13 -1.99 -14.09 -11.61
N LEU A 14 -1.74 -13.25 -12.63
CA LEU A 14 -0.50 -12.48 -12.75
C LEU A 14 -0.35 -11.45 -11.62
N VAL A 15 -1.44 -10.78 -11.24
CA VAL A 15 -1.45 -9.82 -10.12
C VAL A 15 -1.13 -10.53 -8.80
N GLU A 16 -1.80 -11.66 -8.52
CA GLU A 16 -1.58 -12.45 -7.30
C GLU A 16 -0.15 -13.00 -7.23
N ALA A 17 0.36 -13.55 -8.33
CA ALA A 17 1.75 -13.98 -8.42
C ALA A 17 2.73 -12.82 -8.20
N GLY A 18 2.41 -11.62 -8.70
CA GLY A 18 3.19 -10.40 -8.45
C GLY A 18 3.26 -10.03 -6.96
N PHE A 19 2.14 -10.13 -6.24
CA PHE A 19 2.13 -9.91 -4.78
C PHE A 19 2.93 -10.99 -4.02
N ILE A 20 2.88 -12.25 -4.45
CA ILE A 20 3.68 -13.33 -3.87
C ILE A 20 5.18 -13.06 -4.09
N ALA A 21 5.57 -12.63 -5.30
CA ALA A 21 6.95 -12.30 -5.62
C ALA A 21 7.49 -11.14 -4.77
N ILE A 22 6.67 -10.12 -4.47
CA ILE A 22 7.02 -9.05 -3.52
C ILE A 22 7.39 -9.64 -2.16
N ASN A 23 6.56 -10.54 -1.62
CA ASN A 23 6.80 -11.16 -0.32
C ASN A 23 8.06 -12.05 -0.30
N GLN A 24 8.48 -12.55 -1.47
CA GLN A 24 9.72 -13.30 -1.66
C GLN A 24 10.93 -12.40 -1.93
N THR A 25 10.74 -11.08 -1.99
CA THR A 25 11.79 -10.11 -2.37
C THR A 25 12.33 -10.35 -3.78
N ASP A 26 11.56 -11.03 -4.65
CA ASP A 26 11.90 -11.23 -6.06
C ASP A 26 11.39 -10.05 -6.89
N GLU A 27 12.20 -8.99 -6.94
CA GLU A 27 11.86 -7.78 -7.68
C GLU A 27 11.78 -8.03 -9.20
N ASP A 28 12.59 -8.92 -9.76
CA ASP A 28 12.58 -9.20 -11.19
C ASP A 28 11.27 -9.86 -11.62
N SER A 29 10.83 -10.89 -10.90
CA SER A 29 9.52 -11.52 -11.12
C SER A 29 8.38 -10.54 -10.88
N THR A 30 8.44 -9.74 -9.81
CA THR A 30 7.44 -8.70 -9.51
C THR A 30 7.25 -7.75 -10.70
N MET A 31 8.35 -7.23 -11.25
CA MET A 31 8.30 -6.29 -12.36
C MET A 31 7.74 -6.93 -13.63
N LYS A 32 8.09 -8.18 -13.93
CA LYS A 32 7.58 -8.90 -15.11
C LYS A 32 6.09 -9.19 -14.99
N LEU A 33 5.65 -9.69 -13.84
CA LEU A 33 4.27 -10.11 -13.59
C LEU A 33 3.31 -8.93 -13.63
N PHE A 34 3.61 -7.83 -12.93
CA PHE A 34 2.73 -6.64 -12.96
C PHE A 34 2.73 -5.93 -14.32
N LYS A 35 3.85 -5.92 -15.05
CA LYS A 35 3.86 -5.40 -16.43
C LYS A 35 3.02 -6.26 -17.37
N ALA A 36 3.09 -7.58 -17.25
CA ALA A 36 2.24 -8.49 -18.02
C ALA A 36 0.75 -8.25 -17.71
N ALA A 37 0.38 -8.15 -16.43
CA ALA A 37 -0.98 -7.81 -16.01
C ALA A 37 -1.43 -6.44 -16.54
N GLU A 38 -0.56 -5.42 -16.50
CA GLU A 38 -0.87 -4.08 -17.02
C GLU A 38 -1.08 -4.10 -18.55
N MET A 39 -0.38 -4.97 -19.28
CA MET A 39 -0.62 -5.15 -20.71
C MET A 39 -2.01 -5.73 -21.02
N LEU A 40 -2.56 -6.56 -20.13
CA LEU A 40 -3.90 -7.15 -20.27
C LEU A 40 -5.01 -6.15 -19.91
N ASP A 41 -4.84 -5.40 -18.83
CA ASP A 41 -5.77 -4.32 -18.43
C ASP A 41 -5.01 -3.12 -17.84
N LYS A 42 -4.78 -2.13 -18.70
CA LYS A 42 -4.11 -0.86 -18.35
C LYS A 42 -4.94 0.04 -17.44
N THR A 43 -6.24 -0.21 -17.33
CA THR A 43 -7.17 0.64 -16.57
C THR A 43 -7.43 0.10 -15.17
N ASN A 44 -7.12 -1.18 -14.93
CA ASN A 44 -7.28 -1.80 -13.63
C ASN A 44 -6.35 -1.15 -12.60
N PRO A 45 -6.87 -0.72 -11.44
CA PRO A 45 -6.04 -0.11 -10.41
C PRO A 45 -5.08 -1.10 -9.73
N LEU A 46 -5.33 -2.42 -9.79
CA LEU A 46 -4.57 -3.42 -9.03
C LEU A 46 -3.08 -3.45 -9.39
N THR A 47 -2.72 -3.26 -10.65
CA THR A 47 -1.31 -3.24 -11.08
C THR A 47 -0.58 -2.03 -10.49
N LYS A 48 -1.22 -0.86 -10.48
CA LYS A 48 -0.68 0.36 -9.88
C LYS A 48 -0.57 0.24 -8.35
N ILE A 49 -1.56 -0.38 -7.71
CA ILE A 49 -1.50 -0.74 -6.28
C ILE A 49 -0.32 -1.68 -6.03
N GLY A 50 -0.13 -2.70 -6.87
CA GLY A 50 1.00 -3.64 -6.79
C GLY A 50 2.37 -2.94 -6.83
N PHE A 51 2.58 -2.02 -7.79
CA PHE A 51 3.81 -1.23 -7.83
C PHE A 51 3.97 -0.29 -6.62
N GLY A 52 2.88 0.29 -6.12
CA GLY A 52 2.89 1.06 -4.89
C GLY A 52 3.28 0.21 -3.67
N TYR A 53 2.79 -1.03 -3.61
CA TYR A 53 3.09 -1.99 -2.56
C TYR A 53 4.55 -2.49 -2.60
N LEU A 54 5.11 -2.69 -3.79
CA LEU A 54 6.55 -2.94 -3.98
C LEU A 54 7.38 -1.75 -3.45
N ALA A 55 7.01 -0.53 -3.83
CA ALA A 55 7.69 0.66 -3.31
C ALA A 55 7.59 0.77 -1.79
N LEU A 56 6.45 0.39 -1.20
CA LEU A 56 6.27 0.36 0.25
C LEU A 56 7.18 -0.68 0.93
N HIS A 57 7.31 -1.88 0.35
CA HIS A 57 8.25 -2.93 0.82
C HIS A 57 9.70 -2.46 0.80
N LYS A 58 10.06 -1.62 -0.17
CA LYS A 58 11.38 -1.00 -0.29
C LYS A 58 11.55 0.26 0.57
N LEU A 59 10.54 0.62 1.38
CA LEU A 59 10.47 1.86 2.16
C LEU A 59 10.63 3.13 1.29
N GLU A 60 10.34 3.06 0.00
CA GLU A 60 10.32 4.18 -0.94
C GLU A 60 9.01 4.96 -0.78
N LEU A 61 8.74 5.47 0.43
CA LEU A 61 7.44 6.00 0.85
C LEU A 61 6.87 7.07 -0.11
N LYS A 62 7.72 7.94 -0.66
CA LYS A 62 7.28 8.95 -1.63
C LYS A 62 6.67 8.32 -2.89
N LYS A 63 7.31 7.29 -3.45
CA LYS A 63 6.82 6.61 -4.65
C LYS A 63 5.53 5.83 -4.34
N ALA A 64 5.49 5.16 -3.19
CA ALA A 64 4.30 4.45 -2.73
C ALA A 64 3.10 5.40 -2.60
N ILE A 65 3.28 6.54 -1.91
CA ILE A 65 2.27 7.59 -1.74
C ILE A 65 1.76 8.07 -3.11
N THR A 66 2.65 8.44 -4.03
CA THR A 66 2.25 8.89 -5.37
C THR A 66 1.45 7.83 -6.12
N ALA A 67 1.85 6.55 -6.04
CA ALA A 67 1.14 5.47 -6.72
C ALA A 67 -0.29 5.31 -6.19
N PHE A 68 -0.50 5.32 -4.87
CA PHE A 68 -1.83 5.18 -4.28
C PHE A 68 -2.69 6.43 -4.48
N GLU A 69 -2.11 7.62 -4.42
CA GLU A 69 -2.82 8.88 -4.74
C GLU A 69 -3.31 8.90 -6.20
N GLU A 70 -2.53 8.40 -7.15
CA GLU A 70 -2.96 8.28 -8.55
C GLU A 70 -4.15 7.33 -8.72
N VAL A 71 -4.17 6.23 -7.97
CA VAL A 71 -5.32 5.30 -7.95
C VAL A 71 -6.55 6.01 -7.39
N LEU A 72 -6.42 6.68 -6.24
CA LEU A 72 -7.54 7.37 -5.60
C LEU A 72 -8.04 8.58 -6.39
N LYS A 73 -7.18 9.23 -7.19
CA LYS A 73 -7.60 10.29 -8.10
C LYS A 73 -8.58 9.79 -9.16
N LYS A 74 -8.40 8.55 -9.63
CA LYS A 74 -9.29 7.91 -10.63
C LYS A 74 -10.47 7.20 -9.99
N ASN A 75 -10.24 6.53 -8.86
CA ASN A 75 -11.26 5.82 -8.10
C ASN A 75 -11.18 6.20 -6.61
N PRO A 76 -11.86 7.28 -6.18
CA PRO A 76 -11.82 7.76 -4.80
C PRO A 76 -12.40 6.79 -3.77
N LYS A 77 -13.16 5.78 -4.20
CA LYS A 77 -13.78 4.75 -3.34
C LYS A 77 -12.95 3.47 -3.24
N ASN A 78 -11.71 3.46 -3.74
CA ASN A 78 -10.84 2.29 -3.63
C ASN A 78 -10.27 2.20 -2.21
N ASP A 79 -10.96 1.46 -1.34
CA ASP A 79 -10.58 1.32 0.07
C ASP A 79 -9.20 0.66 0.26
N MET A 80 -8.80 -0.25 -0.64
CA MET A 80 -7.48 -0.88 -0.60
C MET A 80 -6.36 0.15 -0.83
N ALA A 81 -6.48 0.98 -1.86
CA ALA A 81 -5.53 2.07 -2.11
C ALA A 81 -5.53 3.10 -0.97
N LYS A 82 -6.69 3.36 -0.36
CA LYS A 82 -6.81 4.24 0.81
C LYS A 82 -6.09 3.68 2.04
N ALA A 83 -6.23 2.38 2.33
CA ALA A 83 -5.49 1.71 3.38
C ALA A 83 -3.98 1.82 3.15
N PHE A 84 -3.50 1.46 1.96
CA PHE A 84 -2.06 1.51 1.68
C PHE A 84 -1.50 2.93 1.67
N LEU A 85 -2.25 3.92 1.20
CA LEU A 85 -1.88 5.33 1.33
C LEU A 85 -1.79 5.74 2.80
N GLY A 86 -2.76 5.33 3.62
CA GLY A 86 -2.76 5.53 5.07
C GLY A 86 -1.49 4.99 5.71
N ILE A 87 -1.14 3.73 5.44
CA ILE A 87 0.10 3.08 5.91
C ILE A 87 1.33 3.91 5.49
N ALA A 88 1.46 4.20 4.20
CA ALA A 88 2.64 4.88 3.66
C ALA A 88 2.81 6.30 4.24
N ILE A 89 1.71 7.04 4.40
CA ILE A 89 1.71 8.38 4.99
C ILE A 89 2.01 8.31 6.50
N SER A 90 1.46 7.33 7.20
CA SER A 90 1.66 7.13 8.64
C SER A 90 3.13 6.91 8.99
N MET A 91 3.89 6.29 8.09
CA MET A 91 5.34 6.06 8.24
C MET A 91 6.19 7.29 7.91
N THR A 92 5.58 8.43 7.55
CA THR A 92 6.31 9.69 7.33
C THR A 92 6.21 10.60 8.56
N PRO A 93 7.34 11.17 9.05
CA PRO A 93 7.32 12.00 10.27
C PRO A 93 6.36 13.19 10.21
N LYS A 94 6.20 13.81 9.03
CA LYS A 94 5.40 15.03 8.87
C LYS A 94 3.90 14.77 8.80
N ASN A 95 3.49 13.60 8.35
CA ASN A 95 2.09 13.36 7.98
C ASN A 95 1.47 12.17 8.74
N MET A 96 2.12 11.67 9.80
CA MET A 96 1.66 10.51 10.57
C MET A 96 0.16 10.57 10.91
N VAL A 97 -0.31 11.71 11.45
CA VAL A 97 -1.71 11.94 11.86
C VAL A 97 -2.67 11.88 10.66
N LYS A 98 -2.25 12.37 9.49
CA LYS A 98 -3.05 12.29 8.25
C LYS A 98 -3.20 10.83 7.81
N GLY A 99 -2.13 10.05 7.89
CA GLY A 99 -2.14 8.63 7.56
C GLY A 99 -3.04 7.83 8.49
N GLU A 100 -2.97 8.11 9.79
CA GLU A 100 -3.83 7.50 10.80
C GLU A 100 -5.30 7.76 10.51
N LYS A 101 -5.68 9.02 10.24
CA LYS A 101 -7.06 9.37 9.89
C LYS A 101 -7.55 8.61 8.65
N LEU A 102 -6.71 8.43 7.63
CA LEU A 102 -7.08 7.64 6.46
C LEU A 102 -7.35 6.18 6.82
N LEU A 103 -6.56 5.59 7.74
CA LEU A 103 -6.77 4.23 8.22
C LEU A 103 -8.04 4.11 9.07
N GLU A 104 -8.32 5.07 9.95
CA GLU A 104 -9.58 5.14 10.71
C GLU A 104 -10.80 5.21 9.79
N GLU A 105 -10.73 6.01 8.73
CA GLU A 105 -11.79 6.07 7.73
C GLU A 105 -11.94 4.73 6.98
N THR A 106 -10.83 4.00 6.78
CA THR A 106 -10.82 2.71 6.09
C THR A 106 -11.39 1.57 6.94
N LEU A 107 -11.46 1.71 8.26
CA LEU A 107 -12.17 0.76 9.14
C LEU A 107 -13.67 0.65 8.80
N LYS A 108 -14.23 1.60 8.05
CA LYS A 108 -15.62 1.59 7.58
C LYS A 108 -15.81 0.81 6.27
N SER A 109 -14.75 0.26 5.68
CA SER A 109 -14.84 -0.51 4.44
C SER A 109 -15.77 -1.72 4.60
N ASP A 110 -16.48 -2.06 3.52
CA ASP A 110 -17.28 -3.28 3.44
C ASP A 110 -16.40 -4.53 3.23
N ASP A 111 -15.17 -4.34 2.72
CA ASP A 111 -14.18 -5.41 2.56
C ASP A 111 -13.55 -5.76 3.92
N LYS A 112 -13.77 -6.99 4.36
CA LYS A 112 -13.31 -7.50 5.66
C LYS A 112 -11.78 -7.54 5.77
N GLU A 113 -11.09 -7.85 4.68
CA GLU A 113 -9.62 -7.93 4.67
C GLU A 113 -9.01 -6.52 4.69
N VAL A 114 -9.58 -5.58 3.93
CA VAL A 114 -9.16 -4.17 3.97
C VAL A 114 -9.38 -3.57 5.36
N LYS A 115 -10.52 -3.85 5.99
CA LYS A 115 -10.81 -3.43 7.37
C LYS A 115 -9.82 -4.01 8.37
N LYS A 116 -9.50 -5.30 8.25
CA LYS A 116 -8.51 -5.98 9.10
C LYS A 116 -7.12 -5.38 8.92
N LEU A 117 -6.70 -5.13 7.68
CA LEU A 117 -5.43 -4.47 7.35
C LEU A 117 -5.34 -3.09 8.00
N ALA A 118 -6.39 -2.27 7.88
CA ALA A 118 -6.44 -0.95 8.50
C ALA A 118 -6.32 -1.03 10.04
N GLY A 119 -6.98 -2.00 10.67
CA GLY A 119 -6.86 -2.24 12.11
C GLY A 119 -5.45 -2.62 12.55
N ILE A 120 -4.78 -3.52 11.82
CA ILE A 120 -3.38 -3.90 12.09
C ILE A 120 -2.46 -2.70 11.91
N ALA A 121 -2.66 -1.91 10.85
CA ALA A 121 -1.87 -0.72 10.59
C ALA A 121 -2.01 0.34 11.70
N LEU A 122 -3.22 0.56 12.21
CA LEU A 122 -3.47 1.49 13.32
C LEU A 122 -2.78 1.02 14.61
N ASP A 123 -2.88 -0.27 14.94
CA ASP A 123 -2.18 -0.84 16.09
C ASP A 123 -0.65 -0.68 15.97
N PHE A 124 -0.11 -0.88 14.77
CA PHE A 124 1.31 -0.64 14.50
C PHE A 124 1.68 0.84 14.69
N VAL A 125 0.89 1.77 14.16
CA VAL A 125 1.12 3.21 14.32
C VAL A 125 1.12 3.62 15.79
N ASP A 126 0.16 3.16 16.59
CA ASP A 126 0.10 3.46 18.02
C ASP A 126 1.30 2.89 18.79
N LYS A 127 1.68 1.64 18.50
CA LYS A 127 2.73 0.95 19.25
C LYS A 127 4.14 1.38 18.88
N PHE A 128 4.40 1.63 17.60
CA PHE A 128 5.77 1.77 17.10
C PHE A 128 6.07 3.16 16.54
N ILE A 129 5.10 3.82 15.91
CA ILE A 129 5.36 5.13 15.31
C ILE A 129 5.15 6.27 16.33
N LYS A 130 4.07 6.23 17.12
CA LYS A 130 3.77 7.29 18.11
C LYS A 130 4.62 7.23 19.37
N LYS A 131 5.08 6.04 19.77
CA LYS A 131 5.77 5.82 21.05
C LYS A 131 7.28 5.94 20.96
N GLU A 132 7.86 5.97 19.76
CA GLU A 132 9.28 6.25 19.61
C GLU A 132 9.54 7.75 19.75
N PRO A 133 10.24 8.21 20.81
CA PRO A 133 10.80 9.55 20.77
C PRO A 133 11.77 9.60 19.60
N THR A 134 11.59 10.57 18.70
CA THR A 134 12.58 10.77 17.64
C THR A 134 13.97 10.96 18.27
N PRO A 135 15.07 10.56 17.63
CA PRO A 135 16.43 10.75 18.19
C PRO A 135 16.75 12.21 18.59
N VAL A 136 15.94 13.16 18.09
CA VAL A 136 16.04 14.60 18.32
C VAL A 136 15.20 15.07 19.52
N GLU A 137 14.26 14.26 20.01
CA GLU A 137 13.52 14.57 21.23
C GLU A 137 14.37 14.25 22.46
N PRO A 138 14.70 15.25 23.31
CA PRO A 138 15.41 14.97 24.54
C PRO A 138 14.55 14.03 25.39
N LYS A 139 15.12 12.86 25.75
CA LYS A 139 14.50 11.92 26.70
C LYS A 139 13.99 12.74 27.88
N LYS A 140 12.67 12.86 28.03
CA LYS A 140 12.06 13.51 29.20
C LYS A 140 12.63 12.80 30.42
N LYS A 141 13.49 13.49 31.19
CA LYS A 141 14.00 12.99 32.46
C LYS A 141 12.78 12.60 33.29
N LYS A 142 12.65 11.31 33.61
CA LYS A 142 11.67 10.85 34.60
C LYS A 142 12.07 11.52 35.90
N GLY A 143 11.33 12.56 36.30
CA GLY A 143 11.49 13.20 37.59
C GLY A 143 11.25 12.19 38.69
N LYS A 144 12.27 11.98 39.51
CA LYS A 144 12.15 11.66 40.93
C LYS A 144 13.11 12.57 41.67
#